data_AF-A0A9J6FVA4-F1
#
_entry.id   AF-A0A9J6FVA4-F1
#
_cell.length_a   1.000
_cell.length_b   1.000
_cell.length_c   1.000
_cell.angle_alpha   90.00
_cell.angle_beta   90.00
_cell.angle_gamma   90.00
#
_symmetry.space_group_name_H-M   'P 1'
#
loop_
_entity.id
_entity.type
_entity.pdbx_description
1 polymer ?
#
loop_
_entity_poly.entity_id
_entity_poly.type
_entity_poly.pdbx_seq_one_letter_code
_entity_poly.pdbx_strand_id
1 'polypeptide(L)'
;MVDALDQSVGSVVAALSRAGMLNDTIIVFSSDNGAKPHGSGSTGGSNWPLRGTKATLWEGGLRAPAFVWSTRLRKRHRVSRQMMHIVDWLPTLYSAAGRLRGGPLFRWSFRALSA
;
A
#
# COMPACT_ATOMS: atom_id res chain seq x y z
N MET A 1 13.75 11.31 8.91
CA MET A 1 13.17 10.99 7.59
C MET A 1 11.75 10.42 7.71
N VAL A 2 11.55 9.33 8.46
CA VAL A 2 10.21 8.71 8.60
C VAL A 2 9.16 9.69 9.14
N ASP A 3 9.51 10.46 10.18
CA ASP A 3 8.64 11.51 10.74
C ASP A 3 8.25 12.58 9.70
N ALA A 4 9.21 13.09 8.94
CA ALA A 4 8.94 14.05 7.87
C ALA A 4 8.05 13.48 6.74
N LEU A 5 8.20 12.19 6.41
CA LEU A 5 7.32 11.49 5.46
C LEU A 5 5.89 11.41 6.01
N ASP A 6 5.72 11.04 7.28
CA ASP A 6 4.42 10.96 7.94
C ASP A 6 3.71 12.33 7.95
N GLN A 7 4.43 13.39 8.32
CA GLN A 7 3.92 14.76 8.28
C GLN A 7 3.53 15.21 6.85
N SER A 8 4.30 14.78 5.85
CA SER A 8 4.02 15.07 4.44
C SER A 8 2.74 14.36 3.97
N VAL A 9 2.56 13.10 4.35
CA VAL A 9 1.31 12.36 4.09
C VAL A 9 0.15 13.05 4.79
N GLY A 10 0.28 13.42 6.06
CA GLY A 10 -0.73 14.17 6.81
C GLY A 10 -1.13 15.49 6.12
N SER A 11 -0.16 16.20 5.56
CA SER A 11 -0.39 17.45 4.81
C SER A 11 -1.22 17.22 3.55
N VAL A 12 -0.96 16.13 2.80
CA VAL A 12 -1.76 15.73 1.63
C VAL A 12 -3.19 15.36 2.04
N VAL A 13 -3.35 14.57 3.10
CA VAL A 13 -4.67 14.19 3.61
C VAL A 13 -5.47 15.41 4.06
N ALA A 14 -4.83 16.35 4.77
CA ALA A 14 -5.47 17.58 5.20
C ALA A 14 -5.87 18.48 4.01
N ALA A 15 -5.04 18.55 2.96
CA ALA A 15 -5.37 19.28 1.74
C ALA A 15 -6.59 18.67 1.02
N LEU A 16 -6.63 17.34 0.87
CA LEU A 16 -7.79 16.62 0.30
C LEU A 16 -9.06 16.85 1.12
N SER A 17 -8.93 16.91 2.45
CA SER A 17 -10.05 17.20 3.36
C SER A 17 -10.58 18.63 3.16
N ARG A 18 -9.70 19.65 3.17
CA ARG A 18 -10.08 21.05 2.95
C ARG A 18 -10.71 21.29 1.57
N ALA A 19 -10.27 20.54 0.56
CA ALA A 19 -10.84 20.60 -0.78
C ALA A 19 -12.18 19.84 -0.92
N GLY A 20 -12.67 19.17 0.13
CA GLY A 20 -13.88 18.35 0.08
C GLY A 20 -13.75 17.06 -0.73
N MET A 21 -12.55 16.70 -1.18
CA MET A 21 -12.27 15.56 -2.07
C MET A 21 -12.04 14.26 -1.31
N LEU A 22 -11.73 14.34 -0.01
CA LEU A 22 -11.32 13.19 0.78
C LEU A 22 -12.37 12.05 0.82
N ASN A 23 -13.66 12.40 0.73
CA ASN A 23 -14.76 11.43 0.72
C ASN A 23 -14.84 10.58 -0.56
N ASP A 24 -14.21 11.02 -1.64
CA ASP A 24 -14.12 10.28 -2.91
C ASP A 24 -12.67 9.97 -3.28
N THR A 25 -11.83 9.74 -2.27
CA THR A 25 -10.42 9.40 -2.46
C THR A 25 -10.11 8.00 -1.94
N ILE A 26 -9.25 7.28 -2.67
CA ILE A 26 -8.58 6.07 -2.20
C ILE A 26 -7.12 6.44 -1.95
N ILE A 27 -6.65 6.20 -0.72
CA ILE A 27 -5.26 6.38 -0.34
C ILE A 27 -4.65 5.00 -0.19
N VAL A 28 -3.58 4.75 -0.94
CA VAL A 28 -2.73 3.57 -0.81
C VAL A 28 -1.37 4.01 -0.31
N PHE A 29 -0.89 3.36 0.74
CA PHE A 29 0.47 3.51 1.22
C PHE A 29 1.17 2.15 1.16
N SER A 30 2.39 2.13 0.63
CA SER A 30 3.23 0.94 0.55
C SER A 30 4.71 1.36 0.44
N SER A 31 5.61 0.40 0.57
CA SER A 31 7.02 0.53 0.17
C SER A 31 7.31 -0.34 -1.06
N ASP A 32 8.39 -0.02 -1.79
CA ASP A 32 8.86 -0.70 -2.99
C ASP A 32 9.75 -1.93 -2.70
N ASN A 33 10.42 -1.93 -1.54
CA ASN A 33 11.22 -3.05 -1.03
C ASN A 33 11.39 -2.95 0.49
N GLY A 34 11.92 -4.01 1.10
CA GLY A 34 12.29 -3.98 2.51
C GLY A 34 13.48 -3.05 2.80
N ALA A 35 13.68 -2.72 4.07
CA ALA A 35 14.72 -1.80 4.51
C ALA A 35 16.14 -2.32 4.23
N LYS A 36 17.09 -1.39 4.16
CA LYS A 36 18.54 -1.66 4.16
C LYS A 36 19.15 -1.09 5.45
N PRO A 37 19.13 -1.82 6.58
CA PRO A 37 19.59 -1.30 7.87
C PRO A 37 21.11 -1.04 7.95
N HIS A 38 21.92 -1.73 7.13
CA HIS A 38 23.38 -1.74 7.27
C HIS A 38 24.11 -1.54 5.92
N GLY A 39 25.40 -1.19 6.01
CA GLY A 39 26.30 -1.02 4.87
C GLY A 39 26.15 0.32 4.15
N SER A 40 26.87 0.47 3.03
CA SER A 40 26.80 1.67 2.20
C SER A 40 25.39 1.88 1.64
N GLY A 41 24.86 3.09 1.78
CA GLY A 41 23.47 3.41 1.43
C GLY A 41 22.44 2.84 2.42
N SER A 42 22.82 2.64 3.69
CA SER A 42 21.87 2.30 4.75
C SER A 42 20.76 3.33 4.84
N THR A 43 19.52 2.85 5.01
CA THR A 43 18.34 3.69 5.21
C THR A 43 17.98 3.86 6.69
N GLY A 44 18.72 3.20 7.60
CA GLY A 44 18.40 3.18 9.04
C GLY A 44 17.04 2.55 9.37
N GLY A 45 16.38 1.87 8.42
CA GLY A 45 15.10 1.20 8.64
C GLY A 45 15.25 -0.17 9.31
N SER A 46 14.14 -0.81 9.64
CA SER A 46 14.10 -2.14 10.27
C SER A 46 13.18 -3.07 9.52
N ASN A 47 13.57 -4.35 9.40
CA ASN A 47 12.74 -5.43 8.86
C ASN A 47 12.27 -6.41 9.93
N TRP A 48 12.57 -6.17 11.21
CA TRP A 48 12.21 -7.10 12.27
C TRP A 48 10.69 -7.40 12.29
N PRO A 49 10.25 -8.67 12.43
CA PRO A 49 11.03 -9.89 12.71
C PRO A 49 11.44 -10.69 11.46
N LEU A 50 11.38 -10.08 10.27
CA LEU A 50 11.58 -10.77 9.00
C LEU A 50 13.06 -10.93 8.66
N ARG A 51 13.40 -12.09 8.10
CA ARG A 51 14.77 -12.40 7.64
C ARG A 51 15.13 -11.55 6.41
N GLY A 52 16.37 -11.05 6.36
CA GLY A 52 16.93 -10.39 5.17
C GLY A 52 16.63 -8.90 5.05
N THR A 53 17.09 -8.33 3.94
CA THR A 53 17.07 -6.88 3.66
C THR A 53 16.80 -6.61 2.19
N LYS A 54 16.72 -5.33 1.80
CA LYS A 54 16.76 -4.91 0.39
C LYS A 54 17.79 -5.73 -0.41
N ALA A 55 17.41 -6.10 -1.63
CA ALA A 55 18.18 -6.94 -2.57
C ALA A 55 18.39 -8.40 -2.12
N THR A 56 17.51 -8.91 -1.24
CA THR A 56 17.44 -10.35 -0.91
C THR A 56 16.04 -10.90 -1.19
N LEU A 57 15.94 -12.20 -1.44
CA LEU A 57 14.66 -12.89 -1.69
C LEU A 57 13.95 -13.32 -0.39
N TRP A 58 14.46 -12.91 0.77
CA TRP A 58 13.83 -13.19 2.05
C TRP A 58 12.69 -12.21 2.32
N GLU A 59 11.79 -12.56 3.25
CA GLU A 59 10.64 -11.72 3.63
C GLU A 59 11.03 -10.27 3.95
N GLY A 60 12.15 -10.03 4.63
CA GLY A 60 12.64 -8.69 4.95
C GLY A 60 13.20 -7.90 3.76
N GLY A 61 13.34 -8.51 2.58
CA GLY A 61 13.63 -7.83 1.33
C GLY A 61 12.41 -7.54 0.47
N LEU A 62 11.35 -8.35 0.61
CA LEU A 62 10.19 -8.34 -0.29
C LEU A 62 8.90 -7.84 0.36
N ARG A 63 8.70 -8.09 1.66
CA ARG A 63 7.47 -7.76 2.38
C ARG A 63 7.53 -6.32 2.88
N ALA A 64 6.58 -5.51 2.41
CA ALA A 64 6.45 -4.11 2.78
C ALA A 64 5.23 -3.87 3.70
N PRO A 65 5.25 -2.83 4.55
CA PRO A 65 4.02 -2.32 5.15
C PRO A 65 3.10 -1.81 4.05
N ALA A 66 1.82 -2.15 4.12
CA ALA A 66 0.81 -1.63 3.20
C ALA A 66 -0.51 -1.38 3.92
N PHE A 67 -1.16 -0.26 3.60
CA PHE A 67 -2.53 0.00 4.03
C PHE A 67 -3.32 0.72 2.94
N VAL A 68 -4.65 0.55 3.01
CA VAL A 68 -5.60 1.22 2.13
C VAL A 68 -6.61 1.95 3.00
N TRP A 69 -6.82 3.22 2.69
CA TRP A 69 -7.81 4.06 3.35
C TRP A 69 -8.78 4.64 2.32
N SER A 70 -10.08 4.54 2.61
CA SER A 70 -11.14 5.29 1.94
C SER A 70 -12.43 5.19 2.74
N THR A 71 -13.23 6.25 2.74
CA THR A 71 -14.59 6.24 3.28
C THR A 71 -15.52 5.31 2.50
N ARG A 72 -15.18 4.98 1.24
CA ARG A 72 -15.96 4.11 0.35
C ARG A 72 -15.71 2.62 0.57
N LEU A 73 -14.77 2.24 1.44
CA LEU A 73 -14.54 0.85 1.81
C LEU A 73 -15.74 0.29 2.58
N ARG A 74 -16.29 -0.85 2.13
CA ARG A 74 -17.41 -1.51 2.81
C ARG A 74 -17.06 -2.00 4.21
N LYS A 75 -15.84 -2.52 4.38
CA LYS A 75 -15.33 -2.99 5.67
C LYS A 75 -14.08 -2.19 6.04
N ARG A 76 -14.22 -1.36 7.07
CA ARG A 76 -13.16 -0.50 7.60
C ARG A 76 -12.59 -1.11 8.89
N HIS A 77 -11.43 -0.63 9.30
CA HIS A 77 -10.77 -1.01 10.56
C HIS A 77 -10.53 -2.52 10.67
N ARG A 78 -9.99 -3.12 9.60
CA ARG A 78 -9.69 -4.55 9.55
C ARG A 78 -8.28 -4.81 9.06
N VAL A 79 -7.75 -5.95 9.46
CA VAL A 79 -6.51 -6.52 8.92
C VAL A 79 -6.88 -7.61 7.91
N SER A 80 -6.36 -7.50 6.69
CA SER A 80 -6.39 -8.60 5.72
C SER A 80 -5.12 -9.43 5.86
N ARG A 81 -5.26 -10.75 5.97
CA ARG A 81 -4.15 -11.73 5.96
C ARG A 81 -3.94 -12.39 4.60
N GLN A 82 -4.64 -11.89 3.58
CA GLN A 82 -4.52 -12.42 2.23
C GLN A 82 -3.19 -11.99 1.60
N MET A 83 -2.64 -12.82 0.72
CA MET A 83 -1.36 -12.58 0.05
C MET A 83 -1.54 -11.63 -1.14
N MET A 84 -0.89 -10.47 -1.10
CA MET A 84 -0.93 -9.48 -2.18
C MET A 84 0.46 -9.26 -2.76
N HIS A 85 0.54 -9.02 -4.07
CA HIS A 85 1.77 -8.63 -4.75
C HIS A 85 1.64 -7.22 -5.35
N ILE A 86 2.75 -6.52 -5.59
CA ILE A 86 2.75 -5.14 -6.11
C ILE A 86 1.98 -5.00 -7.44
N VAL A 87 1.98 -6.05 -8.27
CA VAL A 87 1.28 -6.09 -9.56
C VAL A 87 -0.24 -6.09 -9.42
N ASP A 88 -0.77 -6.42 -8.25
CA ASP A 88 -2.21 -6.43 -7.99
C ASP A 88 -2.78 -5.02 -7.85
N TRP A 89 -1.93 -4.00 -7.59
CA TRP A 89 -2.40 -2.62 -7.46
C TRP A 89 -3.04 -2.09 -8.73
N LEU A 90 -2.43 -2.33 -9.89
CA LEU A 90 -2.94 -1.82 -11.17
C LEU A 90 -4.37 -2.30 -11.47
N PRO A 91 -4.66 -3.61 -11.54
CA PRO A 91 -6.02 -4.07 -11.80
C PRO A 91 -6.99 -3.70 -10.67
N THR A 92 -6.53 -3.62 -9.41
CA THR A 92 -7.35 -3.20 -8.27
C THR A 92 -7.81 -1.74 -8.40
N LEU A 93 -6.88 -0.82 -8.64
CA LEU A 93 -7.18 0.61 -8.79
C LEU A 93 -7.97 0.89 -10.07
N TYR A 94 -7.67 0.18 -11.14
CA TYR A 94 -8.44 0.27 -12.39
C TYR A 94 -9.89 -0.20 -12.21
N SER A 95 -10.11 -1.26 -11.43
CA SER A 95 -11.46 -1.70 -11.04
C SER A 95 -12.18 -0.66 -10.19
N ALA A 96 -11.47 -0.07 -9.22
CA ALA A 96 -12.03 0.93 -8.32
C ALA A 96 -12.43 2.23 -9.04
N ALA A 97 -11.71 2.60 -10.10
CA ALA A 97 -12.05 3.70 -11.00
C ALA A 97 -13.28 3.40 -11.90
N GLY A 98 -13.93 2.24 -11.75
CA GLY A 98 -15.18 1.89 -12.44
C GLY A 98 -14.99 1.24 -13.81
N ARG A 99 -13.77 0.85 -14.19
CA ARG A 99 -13.44 0.49 -15.59
C ARG A 99 -13.31 -1.02 -15.87
N LEU A 100 -13.53 -1.89 -14.89
CA LEU A 100 -13.78 -3.32 -15.12
C LEU A 100 -15.28 -3.63 -15.09
N ARG A 101 -15.97 -3.32 -16.18
CA ARG A 101 -17.26 -3.94 -16.53
C ARG A 101 -17.03 -4.78 -17.80
N GLY A 102 -16.67 -6.06 -17.61
CA GLY A 102 -16.66 -7.08 -18.66
C GLY A 102 -15.29 -7.61 -19.11
N GLY A 103 -14.97 -8.86 -18.74
CA GLY A 103 -13.99 -9.71 -19.45
C GLY A 103 -12.50 -9.55 -19.07
N PRO A 104 -11.68 -10.62 -19.17
CA PRO A 104 -10.43 -10.72 -18.43
C PRO A 104 -9.24 -10.19 -19.21
N LEU A 105 -8.25 -9.66 -18.50
CA LEU A 105 -6.87 -9.61 -19.01
C LEU A 105 -5.87 -10.31 -18.10
N PHE A 106 -6.05 -10.35 -16.77
CA PHE A 106 -5.38 -11.33 -15.88
C PHE A 106 -6.23 -11.52 -14.61
N ARG A 107 -6.59 -12.77 -14.30
CA ARG A 107 -7.45 -13.10 -13.14
C ARG A 107 -6.60 -13.29 -11.87
N TRP A 108 -6.34 -12.19 -11.16
CA TRP A 108 -6.16 -12.19 -9.71
C TRP A 108 -7.18 -11.21 -9.11
N SER A 109 -8.39 -11.72 -8.88
CA SER A 109 -9.46 -10.96 -8.24
C SER A 109 -9.12 -10.85 -6.75
N PHE A 110 -8.47 -9.77 -6.35
CA PHE A 110 -8.42 -9.41 -4.95
C PHE A 110 -9.75 -8.75 -4.57
N ARG A 111 -10.59 -9.51 -3.85
CA ARG A 111 -11.78 -9.00 -3.17
C ARG A 111 -11.39 -8.17 -1.93
N ALA A 112 -10.48 -7.22 -2.07
CA ALA A 112 -10.04 -6.36 -0.95
C ALA A 112 -11.11 -5.32 -0.58
N LEU A 113 -11.97 -4.92 -1.53
CA LEU A 113 -12.98 -3.89 -1.33
C LEU A 113 -14.36 -4.44 -0.92
N SER A 114 -14.53 -5.77 -0.93
CA SER A 114 -15.81 -6.45 -0.64
C SER A 114 -15.76 -7.45 0.52
N ALA A 115 -14.63 -7.56 1.23
CA ALA A 115 -14.44 -8.50 2.33
C ALA A 115 -13.96 -7.85 3.63
#